data_AF-A0AAN4WIQ9-F1
#
_entry.id   AF-A0AAN4WIQ9-F1
#
_cell.length_a   1.000
_cell.length_b   1.000
_cell.length_c   1.000
_cell.angle_alpha   90.00
_cell.angle_beta   90.00
_cell.angle_gamma   90.00
#
_symmetry.space_group_name_H-M   'P 1'
#
loop_
_entity.id
_entity.type
_entity.pdbx_description
1 polymer ?
#
loop_
_entity_poly.entity_id
_entity_poly.type
_entity_poly.pdbx_seq_one_letter_code
_entity_poly.pdbx_strand_id
1 'polypeptide(L)'
;MGTVDMSSIKEIKLRMNHFQVLADGKAQLEFCPLLITEDGFEVQDGRVDHTQIEYYTSTGETLSKIYSTSDKSLIGQEIKVYAKIKGQDVTSNTVAFSVADPSILDTYTEITVPIVFHLVQSNNDIIEYGGEIPQERINLLLDKINNTFSGAVSQNAMGVDTKIRFKAALYDPSGNKLREPGINRIRVDEVSDVANDQYKTLLAEQKALWPYDKYLNVWLISDRNNEYTSFHSTISTQCIPRYVYSGTDLSEQPEGLALADQPANWAPVANEIGILYKLQSIQTMVRSFMKSDNEFVNCFGFYLGLLPTWETYIFFGYPEDYCTDTQKYCGYDTEGYQNNTTQYKLVGDCFFLAENIMDDPVGVHRSISLQQSIRMRWVLNNCPERSAWKSDFAFTGK
;
A
#
# COMPACT_ATOMS: atom_id res chain seq x y z
N MET A 1 24.70 -12.87 -19.19
CA MET A 1 25.40 -11.85 -19.99
C MET A 1 26.49 -11.24 -19.12
N GLY A 2 27.66 -10.93 -19.69
CA GLY A 2 28.73 -10.27 -18.93
C GLY A 2 28.45 -8.78 -18.68
N THR A 3 29.22 -8.18 -17.80
CA THR A 3 29.21 -6.73 -17.56
C THR A 3 29.57 -5.96 -18.84
N VAL A 4 29.06 -4.74 -18.98
CA VAL A 4 29.45 -3.83 -20.07
C VAL A 4 30.89 -3.37 -19.86
N ASP A 5 31.62 -3.12 -20.96
CA ASP A 5 32.90 -2.44 -20.88
C ASP A 5 32.67 -0.97 -20.53
N MET A 6 33.05 -0.59 -19.30
CA MET A 6 32.84 0.75 -18.78
C MET A 6 33.60 1.82 -19.59
N SER A 7 34.65 1.47 -20.34
CA SER A 7 35.38 2.41 -21.20
C SER A 7 34.61 2.82 -22.48
N SER A 8 33.55 2.08 -22.82
CA SER A 8 32.67 2.34 -23.96
C SER A 8 31.47 3.23 -23.63
N ILE A 9 31.41 3.74 -22.40
CA ILE A 9 30.30 4.56 -21.92
C ILE A 9 30.55 6.02 -22.28
N LYS A 10 29.60 6.59 -23.03
CA LYS A 10 29.63 7.98 -23.47
C LYS A 10 28.96 8.92 -22.47
N GLU A 11 27.88 8.46 -21.85
CA GLU A 11 27.05 9.27 -20.96
C GLU A 11 26.56 8.44 -19.77
N ILE A 12 26.45 9.11 -18.63
CA ILE A 12 25.81 8.61 -17.41
C ILE A 12 24.71 9.59 -17.00
N LYS A 13 23.48 9.11 -16.84
CA LYS A 13 22.37 9.85 -16.24
C LYS A 13 22.10 9.27 -14.85
N LEU A 14 22.19 10.11 -13.82
CA LEU A 14 21.88 9.72 -12.45
C LEU A 14 20.39 9.92 -12.17
N ARG A 15 19.78 8.89 -11.60
CA ARG A 15 18.41 8.87 -11.07
C ARG A 15 18.46 8.35 -9.63
N MET A 16 17.35 8.43 -8.92
CA MET A 16 17.18 7.88 -7.58
C MET A 16 15.87 7.12 -7.46
N ASN A 17 15.75 6.21 -6.50
CA ASN A 17 14.49 5.51 -6.25
C ASN A 17 13.50 6.34 -5.41
N HIS A 18 13.94 7.44 -4.80
CA HIS A 18 13.11 8.34 -4.01
C HIS A 18 13.76 9.73 -3.94
N PHE A 19 12.93 10.77 -3.76
CA PHE A 19 13.38 12.16 -3.54
C PHE A 19 13.49 12.55 -2.05
N GLN A 20 13.27 11.60 -1.14
CA GLN A 20 13.39 11.79 0.31
C GLN A 20 13.91 10.51 0.97
N VAL A 21 14.47 10.62 2.18
CA VAL A 21 14.86 9.49 3.01
C VAL A 21 14.67 9.80 4.50
N LEU A 22 14.24 8.82 5.28
CA LEU A 22 14.08 8.98 6.74
C LEU A 22 15.42 8.99 7.47
N ALA A 23 15.53 9.82 8.51
CA ALA A 23 16.64 9.83 9.46
C ALA A 23 16.50 8.74 10.55
N ASP A 24 16.21 7.49 10.16
CA ASP A 24 15.97 6.36 11.08
C ASP A 24 17.08 5.28 11.06
N GLY A 25 18.07 5.44 10.16
CA GLY A 25 19.16 4.49 9.95
C GLY A 25 18.75 3.15 9.31
N LYS A 26 17.49 3.00 8.88
CA LYS A 26 16.94 1.79 8.27
C LYS A 26 16.49 2.05 6.83
N ALA A 27 15.81 3.16 6.59
CA ALA A 27 15.30 3.53 5.29
C ALA A 27 16.45 3.76 4.30
N GLN A 28 16.25 3.35 3.05
CA GLN A 28 17.30 3.34 2.03
C GLN A 28 16.86 4.07 0.77
N LEU A 29 17.66 5.07 0.39
CA LEU A 29 17.62 5.70 -0.91
C LEU A 29 18.69 5.07 -1.80
N GLU A 30 18.31 4.62 -2.99
CA GLU A 30 19.21 4.02 -3.97
C GLU A 30 19.45 4.99 -5.13
N PHE A 31 20.72 5.15 -5.51
CA PHE A 31 21.14 5.82 -6.71
C PHE A 31 21.12 4.85 -7.91
N CYS A 32 20.34 5.17 -8.94
CA CYS A 32 20.03 4.31 -10.08
C CYS A 32 20.64 4.87 -11.39
N PRO A 33 21.95 4.70 -11.64
CA PRO A 33 22.59 5.23 -12.84
C PRO A 33 22.06 4.55 -14.11
N LEU A 34 21.80 5.34 -15.14
CA LEU A 34 21.54 4.88 -16.50
C LEU A 34 22.78 5.19 -17.34
N LEU A 35 23.40 4.15 -17.92
CA LEU A 35 24.56 4.31 -18.78
C LEU A 35 24.15 4.21 -20.25
N ILE A 36 24.75 5.06 -21.09
CA ILE A 36 24.53 5.07 -22.53
C ILE A 36 25.88 4.86 -23.22
N THR A 37 25.95 3.87 -24.10
CA THR A 37 27.17 3.56 -24.86
C THR A 37 27.42 4.58 -25.97
N GLU A 38 28.63 4.58 -26.55
CA GLU A 38 28.98 5.40 -27.72
C GLU A 38 27.99 5.24 -28.89
N ASP A 39 27.48 4.03 -29.09
CA ASP A 39 26.49 3.69 -30.12
C ASP A 39 25.05 4.15 -29.78
N GLY A 40 24.85 4.79 -28.61
CA GLY A 40 23.57 5.34 -28.18
C GLY A 40 22.61 4.33 -27.52
N PHE A 41 23.09 3.15 -27.12
CA PHE A 41 22.24 2.14 -26.46
C PHE A 41 22.27 2.27 -24.95
N GLU A 42 21.10 2.18 -24.32
CA GLU A 42 20.96 2.06 -22.88
C GLU A 42 21.47 0.72 -22.36
N VAL A 43 22.27 0.77 -21.30
CA VAL A 43 22.77 -0.43 -20.62
C VAL A 43 21.76 -0.88 -19.56
N GLN A 44 21.31 -2.12 -19.66
CA GLN A 44 20.50 -2.74 -18.61
C GLN A 44 21.29 -2.80 -17.29
N ASP A 45 20.64 -2.45 -16.17
CA ASP A 45 21.27 -2.36 -14.84
C ASP A 45 22.05 -3.63 -14.45
N GLY A 46 21.53 -4.82 -14.75
CA GLY A 46 22.23 -6.09 -14.48
C GLY A 46 23.54 -6.32 -15.27
N ARG A 47 23.90 -5.43 -16.19
CA ARG A 47 25.19 -5.41 -16.91
C ARG A 47 26.13 -4.31 -16.41
N VAL A 48 25.67 -3.42 -15.54
CA VAL A 48 26.46 -2.31 -15.01
C VAL A 48 27.41 -2.82 -13.94
N ASP A 49 28.70 -2.50 -14.05
CA ASP A 49 29.64 -2.69 -12.96
C ASP A 49 29.58 -1.47 -12.01
N HIS A 50 28.71 -1.55 -11.00
CA HIS A 50 28.54 -0.47 -10.03
C HIS A 50 29.81 -0.17 -9.21
N THR A 51 30.81 -1.06 -9.18
CA THR A 51 32.08 -0.78 -8.48
C THR A 51 32.90 0.29 -9.19
N GLN A 52 32.59 0.60 -10.44
CA GLN A 52 33.24 1.63 -11.26
C GLN A 52 32.53 2.98 -11.22
N ILE A 53 31.45 3.10 -10.44
CA ILE A 53 30.67 4.35 -10.32
C ILE A 53 30.88 4.92 -8.92
N GLU A 54 31.20 6.21 -8.85
CA GLU A 54 31.39 6.96 -7.61
C GLU A 54 30.33 8.05 -7.49
N TYR A 55 29.77 8.21 -6.30
CA TYR A 55 28.72 9.20 -6.01
C TYR A 55 29.28 10.26 -5.08
N TYR A 56 29.02 11.52 -5.40
CA TYR A 56 29.55 12.67 -4.68
C TYR A 56 28.44 13.65 -4.36
N THR A 57 28.43 14.19 -3.15
CA THR A 57 27.66 15.38 -2.83
C THR A 57 28.25 16.59 -3.56
N SER A 58 27.48 17.66 -3.74
CA SER A 58 28.01 18.92 -4.28
C SER A 58 29.10 19.56 -3.42
N THR A 59 29.22 19.17 -2.14
CA THR A 59 30.30 19.60 -1.24
C THR A 59 31.56 18.74 -1.35
N GLY A 60 31.53 17.66 -2.15
CA GLY A 60 32.66 16.78 -2.41
C GLY A 60 32.74 15.54 -1.51
N GLU A 61 31.75 15.29 -0.67
CA GLU A 61 31.67 14.10 0.17
C GLU A 61 31.25 12.88 -0.66
N THR A 62 31.85 11.72 -0.41
CA THR A 62 31.52 10.48 -1.11
C THR A 62 30.31 9.79 -0.49
N LEU A 63 29.39 9.32 -1.32
CA LEU A 63 28.25 8.49 -0.90
C LEU A 63 28.35 7.07 -1.47
N SER A 64 27.71 6.13 -0.78
CA SER A 64 27.48 4.78 -1.31
C SER A 64 26.29 4.76 -2.27
N LYS A 65 26.21 3.78 -3.17
CA LYS A 65 25.05 3.58 -4.08
C LYS A 65 23.73 3.56 -3.30
N ILE A 66 23.74 2.92 -2.14
CA ILE A 66 22.64 2.90 -1.18
C ILE A 66 22.99 3.86 -0.04
N TYR A 67 22.15 4.86 0.16
CA TYR A 67 22.27 5.85 1.21
C TYR A 67 21.22 5.62 2.30
N SER A 68 21.66 5.67 3.55
CA SER A 68 20.81 5.66 4.75
C SER A 68 21.49 6.51 5.83
N THR A 69 20.70 7.11 6.72
CA THR A 69 21.23 7.97 7.78
C THR A 69 20.39 7.90 9.04
N SER A 70 21.03 8.04 10.20
CA SER A 70 20.38 8.30 11.50
C SER A 70 20.76 9.69 12.05
N ASP A 71 21.48 10.49 11.25
CA ASP A 71 21.93 11.82 11.63
C ASP A 71 20.76 12.81 11.55
N LYS A 72 20.21 13.14 12.72
CA LYS A 72 19.12 14.11 12.86
C LYS A 72 19.51 15.53 12.46
N SER A 73 20.81 15.86 12.39
CA SER A 73 21.25 17.18 11.95
C SER A 73 20.94 17.45 10.47
N LEU A 74 20.77 16.39 9.67
CA LEU A 74 20.46 16.48 8.24
C LEU A 74 18.97 16.74 7.96
N ILE A 75 18.10 16.60 8.95
CA ILE A 75 16.64 16.77 8.79
C ILE A 75 16.32 18.14 8.18
N GLY A 76 15.48 18.14 7.15
CA GLY A 76 15.08 19.34 6.41
C GLY A 76 16.12 19.88 5.44
N GLN A 77 17.32 19.29 5.38
CA GLN A 77 18.34 19.67 4.41
C GLN A 77 18.08 19.00 3.06
N GLU A 78 18.39 19.73 1.97
CA GLU A 78 18.44 19.21 0.62
C GLU A 78 19.88 18.80 0.28
N ILE A 79 20.10 17.53 -0.05
CA ILE A 79 21.39 16.96 -0.42
C ILE A 79 21.42 16.76 -1.94
N LYS A 80 22.40 17.38 -2.59
CA LYS A 80 22.61 17.30 -4.05
C LYS A 80 23.75 16.35 -4.37
N VAL A 81 23.51 15.42 -5.30
CA VAL A 81 24.42 14.30 -5.62
C VAL A 81 24.61 14.19 -7.13
N TYR A 82 25.83 13.94 -7.56
CA TYR A 82 26.16 13.54 -8.93
C TYR A 82 27.04 12.27 -8.91
N ALA A 83 27.13 11.58 -10.04
CA ALA A 83 27.92 10.38 -10.22
C ALA A 83 29.04 10.59 -11.25
N LYS A 84 30.14 9.84 -11.09
CA LYS A 84 31.27 9.79 -12.03
C LYS A 84 31.68 8.35 -12.30
N ILE A 85 32.21 8.09 -13.49
CA ILE A 85 32.84 6.81 -13.81
C ILE A 85 34.33 6.91 -13.46
N LYS A 86 34.85 5.92 -12.71
CA LYS A 86 36.25 5.88 -12.26
C LYS A 86 37.21 5.98 -13.44
N GLY A 87 38.18 6.90 -13.33
CA GLY A 87 39.24 7.08 -14.32
C GLY A 87 38.77 7.68 -15.65
N GLN A 88 37.54 8.20 -15.74
CA GLN A 88 36.99 8.83 -16.94
C GLN A 88 36.46 10.23 -16.62
N ASP A 89 36.44 11.11 -17.63
CA ASP A 89 35.85 12.45 -17.53
C ASP A 89 34.35 12.42 -17.92
N VAL A 90 33.61 11.47 -17.34
CA VAL A 90 32.19 11.25 -17.61
C VAL A 90 31.44 11.47 -16.30
N THR A 91 30.68 12.57 -16.23
CA THR A 91 29.95 13.03 -15.05
C THR A 91 28.45 13.12 -15.36
N SER A 92 27.61 12.72 -14.39
CA SER A 92 26.15 12.76 -14.56
C SER A 92 25.55 14.15 -14.35
N ASN A 93 24.25 14.26 -14.65
CA ASN A 93 23.39 15.28 -14.03
C ASN A 93 23.43 15.19 -12.49
N THR A 94 23.03 16.27 -11.84
CA THR A 94 22.84 16.31 -10.38
C THR A 94 21.39 15.98 -10.03
N VAL A 95 21.19 15.12 -9.04
CA VAL A 95 19.89 14.83 -8.41
C VAL A 95 19.87 15.38 -6.98
N ALA A 96 18.69 15.63 -6.43
CA ALA A 96 18.52 16.17 -5.09
C ALA A 96 17.50 15.38 -4.28
N PHE A 97 17.79 15.11 -3.01
CA PHE A 97 16.82 14.51 -2.08
C PHE A 97 16.86 15.23 -0.73
N SER A 98 15.79 15.10 0.05
CA SER A 98 15.71 15.66 1.40
C SER A 98 15.70 14.59 2.49
N VAL A 99 16.14 14.94 3.70
CA VAL A 99 16.07 14.06 4.87
C VAL A 99 14.86 14.41 5.71
N ALA A 100 14.00 13.43 5.99
CA ALA A 100 12.75 13.60 6.72
C ALA A 100 12.87 13.13 8.18
N ASP A 101 12.10 13.78 9.07
CA ASP A 101 12.06 13.45 10.50
C ASP A 101 11.03 12.34 10.80
N PRO A 102 11.46 11.14 11.25
CA PRO A 102 10.55 10.08 11.66
C PRO A 102 10.03 10.22 13.10
N SER A 103 10.45 11.25 13.87
CA SER A 103 10.26 11.33 15.33
C SER A 103 8.81 11.25 15.81
N ILE A 104 7.84 11.63 14.97
CA ILE A 104 6.42 11.48 15.28
C ILE A 104 6.06 10.02 15.62
N LEU A 105 6.72 9.04 15.00
CA LEU A 105 6.49 7.61 15.25
C LEU A 105 6.90 7.18 16.67
N ASP A 106 7.84 7.89 17.31
CA ASP A 106 8.25 7.61 18.68
C ASP A 106 7.12 7.93 19.69
N THR A 107 6.14 8.74 19.28
CA THR A 107 4.96 9.07 20.09
C THR A 107 3.84 8.03 19.97
N TYR A 108 3.94 7.12 18.99
CA TYR A 108 2.87 6.16 18.72
C TYR A 108 3.00 4.90 19.59
N THR A 109 1.91 4.58 20.27
CA THR A 109 1.71 3.26 20.87
C THR A 109 1.17 2.27 19.84
N GLU A 110 1.47 0.99 20.00
CA GLU A 110 0.92 -0.05 19.12
C GLU A 110 -0.60 -0.14 19.26
N ILE A 111 -1.31 -0.10 18.13
CA ILE A 111 -2.74 -0.34 18.01
C ILE A 111 -2.94 -1.76 17.48
N THR A 112 -3.68 -2.59 18.22
CA THR A 112 -4.09 -3.92 17.74
C THR A 112 -5.55 -3.87 17.32
N VAL A 113 -5.81 -4.07 16.02
CA VAL A 113 -7.14 -4.14 15.43
C VAL A 113 -7.61 -5.61 15.39
N PRO A 114 -8.71 -5.97 16.07
CA PRO A 114 -9.30 -7.29 15.93
C PRO A 114 -9.92 -7.45 14.53
N ILE A 115 -9.56 -8.50 13.80
CA ILE A 115 -10.02 -8.75 12.44
C ILE A 115 -10.80 -10.07 12.32
N VAL A 116 -11.87 -10.06 11.53
CA VAL A 116 -12.61 -11.24 11.10
C VAL A 116 -12.78 -11.24 9.58
N PHE A 117 -12.48 -12.39 8.97
CA PHE A 117 -12.69 -12.69 7.57
C PHE A 117 -13.99 -13.48 7.42
N HIS A 118 -14.98 -12.88 6.77
CA HIS A 118 -16.22 -13.52 6.34
C HIS A 118 -16.00 -14.11 4.95
N LEU A 119 -15.90 -15.43 4.86
CA LEU A 119 -15.74 -16.15 3.60
C LEU A 119 -17.13 -16.48 3.07
N VAL A 120 -17.61 -15.73 2.06
CA VAL A 120 -18.94 -15.89 1.47
C VAL A 120 -18.82 -16.70 0.19
N GLN A 121 -19.23 -17.96 0.23
CA GLN A 121 -19.15 -18.91 -0.89
C GLN A 121 -20.48 -19.64 -1.10
N SER A 122 -20.79 -19.99 -2.35
CA SER A 122 -21.90 -20.90 -2.62
C SER A 122 -21.48 -22.35 -2.41
N ASN A 123 -22.45 -23.23 -2.14
CA ASN A 123 -22.19 -24.67 -2.07
C ASN A 123 -21.60 -25.19 -3.40
N ASN A 124 -22.08 -24.70 -4.54
CA ASN A 124 -21.55 -25.07 -5.85
C ASN A 124 -20.10 -24.59 -6.05
N ASP A 125 -19.76 -23.37 -5.63
CA ASP A 125 -18.38 -22.86 -5.72
C ASP A 125 -17.40 -23.76 -4.94
N ILE A 126 -17.80 -24.19 -3.73
CA ILE A 126 -17.01 -25.09 -2.90
C ILE A 126 -16.83 -26.47 -3.59
N ILE A 127 -17.90 -27.03 -4.14
CA ILE A 127 -17.86 -28.37 -4.75
C ILE A 127 -17.06 -28.36 -6.05
N GLU A 128 -17.24 -27.36 -6.90
CA GLU A 128 -16.70 -27.34 -8.26
C GLU A 128 -15.29 -26.76 -8.36
N TYR A 129 -14.88 -25.88 -7.44
CA TYR A 129 -13.64 -25.10 -7.59
C TYR A 129 -12.60 -25.31 -6.48
N GLY A 130 -12.52 -26.55 -5.96
CA GLY A 130 -11.42 -26.97 -5.11
C GLY A 130 -11.64 -26.77 -3.60
N GLY A 131 -12.89 -26.63 -3.17
CA GLY A 131 -13.27 -26.60 -1.77
C GLY A 131 -13.32 -25.21 -1.14
N GLU A 132 -13.48 -25.22 0.18
CA GLU A 132 -13.40 -24.00 0.97
C GLU A 132 -11.96 -23.48 1.00
N ILE A 133 -11.81 -22.16 1.10
CA ILE A 133 -10.48 -21.57 1.31
C ILE A 133 -9.91 -22.05 2.66
N PRO A 134 -8.71 -22.67 2.68
CA PRO A 134 -8.10 -23.17 3.91
C PRO A 134 -7.77 -22.04 4.88
N GLN A 135 -7.88 -22.31 6.20
CA GLN A 135 -7.50 -21.36 7.25
C GLN A 135 -6.06 -20.83 7.07
N GLU A 136 -5.13 -21.72 6.70
CA GLU A 136 -3.72 -21.35 6.48
C GLU A 136 -3.56 -20.25 5.42
N ARG A 137 -4.38 -20.27 4.36
CA ARG A 137 -4.35 -19.23 3.34
C ARG A 137 -4.76 -17.87 3.90
N ILE A 138 -5.76 -17.83 4.78
CA ILE A 138 -6.20 -16.61 5.43
C ILE A 138 -5.15 -16.10 6.43
N ASN A 139 -4.51 -17.01 7.15
CA ASN A 139 -3.40 -16.66 8.04
C ASN A 139 -2.22 -16.04 7.28
N LEU A 140 -1.84 -16.60 6.12
CA LEU A 140 -0.79 -16.03 5.28
C LEU A 140 -1.15 -14.63 4.74
N LEU A 141 -2.43 -14.37 4.45
CA LEU A 141 -2.90 -13.03 4.09
C LEU A 141 -2.74 -12.07 5.28
N LEU A 142 -3.13 -12.48 6.48
CA LEU A 142 -2.97 -11.69 7.70
C LEU A 142 -1.49 -11.40 8.02
N ASP A 143 -0.61 -12.39 7.83
CA ASP A 143 0.84 -12.21 7.99
C ASP A 143 1.39 -11.22 6.97
N LYS A 144 0.97 -11.32 5.70
CA LYS A 144 1.36 -10.37 4.66
C LYS A 144 0.92 -8.95 5.03
N ILE A 145 -0.32 -8.77 5.48
CA ILE A 145 -0.84 -7.47 5.93
C ILE A 145 0.03 -6.93 7.08
N ASN A 146 0.26 -7.72 8.13
CA ASN A 146 1.08 -7.28 9.25
C ASN A 146 2.53 -6.95 8.85
N ASN A 147 3.13 -7.72 7.95
CA ASN A 147 4.49 -7.47 7.44
C ASN A 147 4.58 -6.14 6.68
N THR A 148 3.56 -5.80 5.88
CA THR A 148 3.46 -4.49 5.22
C THR A 148 3.32 -3.36 6.25
N PHE A 149 2.44 -3.51 7.23
CA PHE A 149 2.18 -2.47 8.25
C PHE A 149 3.30 -2.31 9.28
N SER A 150 4.11 -3.34 9.52
CA SER A 150 5.28 -3.27 10.38
C SER A 150 6.53 -2.75 9.65
N GLY A 151 6.46 -2.56 8.33
CA GLY A 151 7.59 -2.19 7.49
C GLY A 151 8.72 -3.23 7.53
N ALA A 152 8.44 -4.50 7.85
CA ALA A 152 9.48 -5.52 8.06
C ALA A 152 10.09 -6.04 6.75
N VAL A 153 9.36 -5.90 5.64
CA VAL A 153 9.67 -6.51 4.34
C VAL A 153 10.11 -5.50 3.27
N SER A 154 10.29 -4.24 3.66
CA SER A 154 10.76 -3.16 2.78
C SER A 154 11.78 -2.27 3.50
N GLN A 155 12.71 -1.73 2.71
CA GLN A 155 13.66 -0.69 3.10
C GLN A 155 13.42 0.59 2.29
N ASN A 156 12.21 0.75 1.71
CA ASN A 156 11.82 1.93 0.98
C ASN A 156 12.19 3.21 1.75
N ALA A 157 12.69 4.22 1.04
CA ALA A 157 13.29 5.42 1.64
C ALA A 157 12.34 6.19 2.58
N MET A 158 11.02 6.05 2.40
CA MET A 158 9.99 6.64 3.26
C MET A 158 9.12 5.60 3.98
N GLY A 159 9.45 4.31 3.88
CA GLY A 159 8.68 3.22 4.48
C GLY A 159 8.86 3.15 6.00
N VAL A 160 7.75 3.07 6.74
CA VAL A 160 7.75 3.11 8.21
C VAL A 160 7.11 1.87 8.86
N ASP A 161 7.41 1.66 10.15
CA ASP A 161 6.54 0.85 11.01
C ASP A 161 5.38 1.71 11.50
N THR A 162 4.17 1.42 11.01
CA THR A 162 2.96 2.19 11.34
C THR A 162 2.49 2.06 12.80
N LYS A 163 3.04 1.07 13.54
CA LYS A 163 2.54 0.65 14.87
C LYS A 163 1.05 0.24 14.86
N ILE A 164 0.52 -0.17 13.71
CA ILE A 164 -0.80 -0.79 13.59
C ILE A 164 -0.59 -2.27 13.32
N ARG A 165 -1.30 -3.12 14.05
CA ARG A 165 -1.28 -4.58 13.93
C ARG A 165 -2.69 -5.11 13.81
N PHE A 166 -2.85 -6.19 13.06
CA PHE A 166 -4.12 -6.87 12.89
C PHE A 166 -4.01 -8.26 13.53
N LYS A 167 -4.99 -8.61 14.37
CA LYS A 167 -5.00 -9.89 15.07
C LYS A 167 -6.34 -10.58 14.90
N ALA A 168 -6.29 -11.85 14.50
CA ALA A 168 -7.47 -12.67 14.33
C ALA A 168 -8.35 -12.67 15.58
N ALA A 169 -9.64 -12.36 15.41
CA ALA A 169 -10.62 -12.45 16.48
C ALA A 169 -10.71 -13.88 17.02
N LEU A 170 -10.93 -14.03 18.33
CA LEU A 170 -11.07 -15.33 18.99
C LEU A 170 -12.51 -15.67 19.34
N TYR A 171 -13.38 -14.67 19.43
CA TYR A 171 -14.78 -14.82 19.84
C TYR A 171 -15.73 -14.21 18.82
N ASP A 172 -16.90 -14.82 18.64
CA ASP A 172 -18.00 -14.29 17.84
C ASP A 172 -18.78 -13.20 18.61
N PRO A 173 -19.72 -12.48 17.96
CA PRO A 173 -20.51 -11.44 18.61
C PRO A 173 -21.40 -11.93 19.76
N SER A 174 -21.65 -13.24 19.86
CA SER A 174 -22.41 -13.87 20.95
C SER A 174 -21.52 -14.27 22.14
N GLY A 175 -20.20 -14.03 22.05
CA GLY A 175 -19.23 -14.38 23.08
C GLY A 175 -18.76 -15.84 23.03
N ASN A 176 -19.07 -16.58 21.96
CA ASN A 176 -18.57 -17.94 21.79
C ASN A 176 -17.20 -17.95 21.12
N LYS A 177 -16.34 -18.87 21.53
CA LYS A 177 -15.02 -19.03 20.91
C LYS A 177 -15.14 -19.55 19.48
N LEU A 178 -14.47 -18.90 18.54
CA LEU A 178 -14.42 -19.32 17.14
C LEU A 178 -13.63 -20.63 16.99
N ARG A 179 -14.12 -21.51 16.12
CA ARG A 179 -13.42 -22.75 15.73
C ARG A 179 -12.13 -22.45 14.99
N GLU A 180 -12.20 -21.50 14.06
CA GLU A 180 -11.08 -21.01 13.26
C GLU A 180 -10.90 -19.53 13.62
N PRO A 181 -9.84 -19.17 14.38
CA PRO A 181 -9.60 -17.79 14.78
C PRO A 181 -9.66 -16.81 13.60
N GLY A 182 -10.45 -15.76 13.75
CA GLY A 182 -10.62 -14.70 12.77
C GLY A 182 -11.37 -15.11 11.51
N ILE A 183 -12.01 -16.28 11.47
CA ILE A 183 -12.73 -16.75 10.28
C ILE A 183 -14.19 -17.04 10.61
N ASN A 184 -15.07 -16.47 9.82
CA ASN A 184 -16.49 -16.79 9.77
C ASN A 184 -16.83 -17.34 8.38
N ARG A 185 -17.28 -18.58 8.27
CA ARG A 185 -17.62 -19.22 6.99
C ARG A 185 -19.11 -19.08 6.73
N ILE A 186 -19.47 -18.44 5.62
CA ILE A 186 -20.85 -18.21 5.21
C ILE A 186 -21.08 -19.00 3.93
N ARG A 187 -21.91 -20.04 4.03
CA ARG A 187 -22.31 -20.88 2.91
C ARG A 187 -23.73 -20.52 2.50
N VAL A 188 -23.91 -20.18 1.24
CA VAL A 188 -25.19 -19.84 0.63
C VAL A 188 -25.49 -20.75 -0.55
N ASP A 189 -26.73 -20.76 -1.03
CA ASP A 189 -27.07 -21.52 -2.23
C ASP A 189 -26.48 -20.86 -3.48
N GLU A 190 -26.56 -19.53 -3.55
CA GLU A 190 -25.99 -18.71 -4.61
C GLU A 190 -25.39 -17.43 -4.00
N VAL A 191 -24.21 -17.03 -4.49
CA VAL A 191 -23.64 -15.70 -4.19
C VAL A 191 -24.05 -14.79 -5.33
N SER A 192 -25.04 -13.95 -5.09
CA SER A 192 -25.55 -12.99 -6.08
C SER A 192 -25.98 -11.67 -5.42
N ASP A 193 -25.84 -10.59 -6.18
CA ASP A 193 -26.23 -9.24 -5.79
C ASP A 193 -27.58 -8.84 -6.41
N VAL A 194 -28.64 -9.59 -6.09
CA VAL A 194 -29.99 -9.37 -6.65
C VAL A 194 -30.53 -7.97 -6.34
N ALA A 195 -30.14 -7.39 -5.21
CA ALA A 195 -30.51 -6.03 -4.80
C ALA A 195 -29.75 -4.93 -5.58
N ASN A 196 -28.70 -5.30 -6.33
CA ASN A 196 -27.79 -4.38 -7.02
C ASN A 196 -27.23 -3.33 -6.05
N ASP A 197 -26.85 -3.76 -4.85
CA ASP A 197 -26.40 -2.91 -3.76
C ASP A 197 -24.98 -3.22 -3.30
N GLN A 198 -24.20 -3.93 -4.12
CA GLN A 198 -22.84 -4.37 -3.87
C GLN A 198 -22.78 -5.37 -2.72
N TYR A 199 -23.69 -6.33 -2.72
CA TYR A 199 -23.85 -7.41 -1.74
C TYR A 199 -24.24 -6.96 -0.32
N LYS A 200 -24.62 -5.69 -0.10
CA LYS A 200 -24.97 -5.20 1.25
C LYS A 200 -26.19 -5.93 1.80
N THR A 201 -27.22 -6.16 0.97
CA THR A 201 -28.40 -6.93 1.36
C THR A 201 -28.02 -8.37 1.71
N LEU A 202 -27.23 -9.04 0.87
CA LEU A 202 -26.75 -10.40 1.13
C LEU A 202 -26.01 -10.50 2.46
N LEU A 203 -25.09 -9.57 2.73
CA LEU A 203 -24.32 -9.56 3.99
C LEU A 203 -25.20 -9.31 5.22
N ALA A 204 -26.21 -8.45 5.11
CA ALA A 204 -27.17 -8.20 6.18
C ALA A 204 -28.03 -9.45 6.48
N GLU A 205 -28.57 -10.10 5.43
CA GLU A 205 -29.38 -11.32 5.55
C GLU A 205 -28.59 -12.48 6.18
N GLN A 206 -27.32 -12.61 5.83
CA GLN A 206 -26.41 -13.62 6.40
C GLN A 206 -25.87 -13.23 7.79
N LYS A 207 -26.35 -12.14 8.38
CA LYS A 207 -25.89 -11.61 9.69
C LYS A 207 -24.37 -11.44 9.74
N ALA A 208 -23.78 -11.04 8.61
CA ALA A 208 -22.34 -10.91 8.42
C ALA A 208 -21.81 -9.52 8.81
N LEU A 209 -22.68 -8.59 9.21
CA LEU A 209 -22.31 -7.27 9.73
C LEU A 209 -22.00 -7.38 11.23
N TRP A 210 -20.84 -7.95 11.60
CA TRP A 210 -20.46 -8.01 13.01
C TRP A 210 -20.16 -6.60 13.54
N PRO A 211 -20.31 -6.34 14.86
CA PRO A 211 -20.19 -5.00 15.43
C PRO A 211 -18.85 -4.34 15.07
N TYR A 212 -18.90 -3.25 14.30
CA TYR A 212 -17.70 -2.57 13.76
C TYR A 212 -16.82 -1.91 14.83
N ASP A 213 -17.41 -1.65 16.00
CA ASP A 213 -16.75 -1.14 17.19
C ASP A 213 -16.00 -2.24 17.98
N LYS A 214 -16.10 -3.49 17.52
CA LYS A 214 -15.44 -4.66 18.10
C LYS A 214 -14.63 -5.48 17.09
N TYR A 215 -14.94 -5.35 15.80
CA TYR A 215 -14.32 -6.12 14.72
C TYR A 215 -14.07 -5.25 13.49
N LEU A 216 -12.87 -5.35 12.92
CA LEU A 216 -12.67 -5.08 11.51
C LEU A 216 -13.28 -6.24 10.72
N ASN A 217 -14.41 -5.96 10.08
CA ASN A 217 -15.06 -6.90 9.17
C ASN A 217 -14.37 -6.88 7.81
N VAL A 218 -13.97 -8.05 7.33
CA VAL A 218 -13.49 -8.25 5.96
C VAL A 218 -14.35 -9.30 5.28
N TRP A 219 -15.08 -8.92 4.24
CA TRP A 219 -15.89 -9.84 3.43
C TRP A 219 -15.12 -10.25 2.18
N LEU A 220 -14.76 -11.53 2.12
CA LEU A 220 -14.20 -12.15 0.94
C LEU A 220 -15.33 -12.84 0.18
N ILE A 221 -15.80 -12.19 -0.89
CA ILE A 221 -17.02 -12.57 -1.61
C ILE A 221 -16.68 -13.35 -2.87
N SER A 222 -17.29 -14.53 -3.02
CA SER A 222 -17.13 -15.37 -4.20
C SER A 222 -17.98 -14.88 -5.38
N ASP A 223 -17.49 -13.87 -6.08
CA ASP A 223 -18.10 -13.36 -7.32
C ASP A 223 -17.61 -14.17 -8.55
N ARG A 224 -18.09 -15.42 -8.67
CA ARG A 224 -17.76 -16.30 -9.81
C ARG A 224 -18.50 -15.94 -11.08
N ASN A 225 -19.70 -15.39 -10.94
CA ASN A 225 -20.54 -14.97 -12.06
C ASN A 225 -20.03 -13.68 -12.72
N ASN A 226 -19.03 -13.02 -12.12
CA ASN A 226 -18.49 -11.72 -12.55
C ASN A 226 -19.61 -10.69 -12.69
N GLU A 227 -20.48 -10.62 -11.68
CA GLU A 227 -21.53 -9.59 -11.61
C GLU A 227 -20.91 -8.19 -11.70
N TYR A 228 -19.68 -8.06 -11.20
CA TYR A 228 -18.85 -6.87 -11.32
C TYR A 228 -17.64 -7.14 -12.22
N THR A 229 -17.56 -6.40 -13.33
CA THR A 229 -16.41 -6.48 -14.26
C THR A 229 -15.08 -6.10 -13.58
N SER A 230 -15.13 -5.14 -12.65
CA SER A 230 -14.01 -4.75 -11.80
C SER A 230 -14.51 -4.64 -10.37
N PHE A 231 -14.33 -5.71 -9.60
CA PHE A 231 -14.78 -5.76 -8.20
C PHE A 231 -14.02 -4.73 -7.37
N HIS A 232 -12.70 -4.65 -7.54
CA HIS A 232 -11.88 -3.71 -6.79
C HIS A 232 -12.31 -2.26 -7.03
N SER A 233 -12.36 -1.80 -8.29
CA SER A 233 -12.65 -0.38 -8.57
C SER A 233 -14.09 0.02 -8.30
N THR A 234 -15.04 -0.93 -8.33
CA THR A 234 -16.47 -0.66 -8.12
C THR A 234 -16.85 -0.76 -6.64
N ILE A 235 -16.23 -1.67 -5.89
CA ILE A 235 -16.65 -2.02 -4.53
C ILE A 235 -15.53 -1.75 -3.53
N SER A 236 -14.34 -2.34 -3.70
CA SER A 236 -13.27 -2.26 -2.70
C SER A 236 -12.77 -0.83 -2.48
N THR A 237 -12.68 -0.01 -3.53
CA THR A 237 -12.31 1.41 -3.42
C THR A 237 -13.35 2.28 -2.72
N GLN A 238 -14.59 1.78 -2.57
CA GLN A 238 -15.67 2.47 -1.85
C GLN A 238 -15.66 2.20 -0.35
N CYS A 239 -14.75 1.33 0.12
CA CYS A 239 -14.55 0.98 1.51
C CYS A 239 -13.69 2.04 2.22
N ILE A 240 -14.23 3.25 2.41
CA ILE A 240 -13.53 4.44 2.91
C ILE A 240 -14.19 5.01 4.16
N PRO A 241 -13.48 5.78 5.01
CA PRO A 241 -14.10 6.48 6.13
C PRO A 241 -15.06 7.56 5.63
N ARG A 242 -16.20 7.72 6.30
CA ARG A 242 -17.22 8.72 5.96
C ARG A 242 -17.55 9.65 7.12
N TYR A 243 -17.35 9.21 8.35
CA TYR A 243 -17.75 9.97 9.52
C TYR A 243 -16.60 10.28 10.47
N VAL A 244 -16.77 11.35 11.22
CA VAL A 244 -15.98 11.69 12.41
C VAL A 244 -16.89 11.72 13.64
N TYR A 245 -16.30 11.58 14.84
CA TYR A 245 -17.03 11.81 16.08
C TYR A 245 -17.53 13.27 16.13
N SER A 246 -18.74 13.48 16.63
CA SER A 246 -19.28 14.83 16.79
C SER A 246 -18.36 15.68 17.69
N GLY A 247 -18.03 16.89 17.21
CA GLY A 247 -17.14 17.81 17.93
C GLY A 247 -15.64 17.51 17.78
N THR A 248 -15.25 16.64 16.85
CA THR A 248 -13.83 16.44 16.48
C THR A 248 -13.24 17.75 15.96
N ASP A 249 -12.02 18.08 16.40
CA ASP A 249 -11.24 19.16 15.79
C ASP A 249 -10.74 18.73 14.41
N LEU A 250 -11.17 19.45 13.38
CA LEU A 250 -10.86 19.15 11.97
C LEU A 250 -9.64 19.91 11.45
N SER A 251 -8.93 20.66 12.29
CA SER A 251 -7.75 21.43 11.89
C SER A 251 -6.62 20.56 11.30
N GLU A 252 -6.49 19.32 11.78
CA GLU A 252 -5.53 18.33 11.30
C GLU A 252 -6.17 17.22 10.44
N GLN A 253 -7.40 17.43 9.96
CA GLN A 253 -8.07 16.45 9.11
C GLN A 253 -7.26 16.18 7.83
N PRO A 254 -6.99 14.90 7.49
CA PRO A 254 -6.39 14.56 6.22
C PRO A 254 -7.25 15.02 5.04
N GLU A 255 -6.62 15.76 4.13
CA GLU A 255 -7.28 16.28 2.93
C GLU A 255 -7.73 15.15 1.98
N GLY A 256 -8.67 15.46 1.08
CA GLY A 256 -9.21 14.50 0.12
C GLY A 256 -10.20 13.47 0.67
N LEU A 257 -10.53 13.51 1.97
CA LEU A 257 -11.66 12.77 2.54
C LEU A 257 -12.86 13.70 2.76
N ALA A 258 -14.01 13.30 2.21
CA ALA A 258 -15.29 13.96 2.45
C ALA A 258 -15.94 13.42 3.73
N LEU A 259 -15.40 13.82 4.89
CA LEU A 259 -15.90 13.39 6.20
C LEU A 259 -17.04 14.29 6.69
N ALA A 260 -18.04 13.69 7.33
CA ALA A 260 -19.15 14.39 7.97
C ALA A 260 -19.28 14.00 9.45
N ASP A 261 -19.99 14.80 10.24
CA ASP A 261 -20.40 14.35 11.58
C ASP A 261 -21.26 13.09 11.48
N GLN A 262 -20.99 12.11 12.34
CA GLN A 262 -21.79 10.88 12.41
C GLN A 262 -23.27 11.20 12.73
N PRO A 263 -24.24 10.79 11.89
CA PRO A 263 -25.66 11.01 12.18
C PRO A 263 -26.12 10.20 13.40
N ALA A 264 -27.03 10.78 14.20
CA ALA A 264 -27.54 10.14 15.42
C ALA A 264 -28.31 8.81 15.17
N ASN A 265 -28.92 8.67 14.00
CA ASN A 265 -29.67 7.49 13.56
C ASN A 265 -28.93 6.69 12.49
N TRP A 266 -27.60 6.83 12.41
CA TRP A 266 -26.79 6.11 11.44
C TRP A 266 -26.87 4.60 11.64
N ALA A 267 -27.07 3.88 10.53
CA ALA A 267 -27.07 2.43 10.46
C ALA A 267 -25.84 1.97 9.68
N PRO A 268 -24.97 1.12 10.26
CA PRO A 268 -23.79 0.61 9.58
C PRO A 268 -24.11 -0.14 8.29
N VAL A 269 -23.41 0.18 7.21
CA VAL A 269 -23.44 -0.57 5.95
C VAL A 269 -22.05 -1.10 5.60
N ALA A 270 -21.97 -2.22 4.89
CA ALA A 270 -20.72 -2.98 4.73
C ALA A 270 -19.52 -2.14 4.25
N ASN A 271 -19.69 -1.34 3.20
CA ASN A 271 -18.62 -0.51 2.62
C ASN A 271 -18.27 0.72 3.48
N GLU A 272 -19.00 1.00 4.55
CA GLU A 272 -18.67 2.04 5.52
C GLU A 272 -17.82 1.47 6.65
N ILE A 273 -18.15 0.25 7.11
CA ILE A 273 -17.60 -0.33 8.35
C ILE A 273 -16.61 -1.48 8.17
N GLY A 274 -16.25 -1.83 6.93
CA GLY A 274 -15.28 -2.89 6.69
C GLY A 274 -14.72 -2.88 5.28
N ILE A 275 -14.17 -4.02 4.88
CA ILE A 275 -13.51 -4.21 3.59
C ILE A 275 -14.25 -5.30 2.81
N LEU A 276 -14.67 -4.99 1.59
CA LEU A 276 -15.18 -5.98 0.65
C LEU A 276 -14.12 -6.27 -0.41
N TYR A 277 -13.83 -7.55 -0.66
CA TYR A 277 -12.86 -7.97 -1.67
C TYR A 277 -13.29 -9.26 -2.37
N LYS A 278 -12.92 -9.41 -3.64
CA LYS A 278 -13.22 -10.61 -4.43
C LYS A 278 -12.38 -11.79 -3.94
N LEU A 279 -13.05 -12.86 -3.51
CA LEU A 279 -12.40 -14.05 -2.97
C LEU A 279 -11.41 -14.65 -3.95
N GLN A 280 -11.76 -14.73 -5.24
CA GLN A 280 -10.89 -15.29 -6.29
C GLN A 280 -9.58 -14.50 -6.43
N SER A 281 -9.63 -13.18 -6.21
CA SER A 281 -8.49 -12.28 -6.41
C SER A 281 -7.40 -12.44 -5.34
N ILE A 282 -7.69 -13.14 -4.22
CA ILE A 282 -6.65 -13.52 -3.25
C ILE A 282 -5.75 -14.65 -3.78
N GLN A 283 -6.17 -15.37 -4.83
CA GLN A 283 -5.43 -16.48 -5.43
C GLN A 283 -4.60 -16.04 -6.66
N THR A 284 -4.75 -14.80 -7.11
CA THR A 284 -4.02 -14.25 -8.25
C THR A 284 -2.53 -14.12 -7.93
N MET A 285 -1.69 -14.85 -8.67
CA MET A 285 -0.22 -14.81 -8.51
C MET A 285 0.44 -13.72 -9.36
N VAL A 286 -0.15 -13.40 -10.51
CA VAL A 286 0.38 -12.41 -11.46
C VAL A 286 -0.75 -11.45 -11.78
N ARG A 287 -0.52 -10.17 -11.50
CA ARG A 287 -1.45 -9.08 -11.81
C ARG A 287 -0.98 -8.34 -13.06
N SER A 288 -1.92 -7.70 -13.73
CA SER A 288 -1.71 -6.88 -14.92
C SER A 288 -2.31 -5.50 -14.71
N PHE A 289 -1.74 -4.49 -15.36
CA PHE A 289 -2.09 -3.09 -15.12
C PHE A 289 -3.59 -2.77 -15.26
N MET A 290 -4.28 -3.30 -16.29
CA MET A 290 -5.67 -2.94 -16.60
C MET A 290 -6.74 -3.99 -16.25
N LYS A 291 -6.35 -5.26 -16.08
CA LYS A 291 -7.32 -6.38 -16.03
C LYS A 291 -7.39 -7.08 -14.69
N SER A 292 -6.61 -6.64 -13.72
CA SER A 292 -6.52 -7.29 -12.43
C SER A 292 -7.06 -6.37 -11.36
N ASP A 293 -7.83 -6.94 -10.44
CA ASP A 293 -8.05 -6.30 -9.15
C ASP A 293 -6.69 -5.96 -8.53
N ASN A 294 -6.64 -4.89 -7.75
CA ASN A 294 -5.43 -4.55 -7.01
C ASN A 294 -5.16 -5.59 -5.89
N GLU A 295 -3.96 -5.58 -5.33
CA GLU A 295 -3.58 -6.49 -4.25
C GLU A 295 -4.47 -6.30 -3.02
N PHE A 296 -4.81 -7.39 -2.31
CA PHE A 296 -5.75 -7.32 -1.19
C PHE A 296 -5.36 -6.29 -0.10
N VAL A 297 -4.06 -6.16 0.18
CA VAL A 297 -3.54 -5.19 1.17
C VAL A 297 -3.83 -3.74 0.78
N ASN A 298 -3.97 -3.40 -0.50
CA ASN A 298 -4.37 -2.07 -0.97
C ASN A 298 -5.73 -1.63 -0.38
N CYS A 299 -6.65 -2.58 -0.17
CA CYS A 299 -7.96 -2.29 0.40
C CYS A 299 -7.89 -1.81 1.86
N PHE A 300 -6.84 -2.19 2.60
CA PHE A 300 -6.61 -1.68 3.96
C PHE A 300 -6.19 -0.21 3.95
N GLY A 301 -5.49 0.23 2.89
CA GLY A 301 -5.17 1.63 2.69
C GLY A 301 -6.44 2.47 2.54
N PHE A 302 -7.35 2.09 1.64
CA PHE A 302 -8.66 2.75 1.48
C PHE A 302 -9.47 2.73 2.78
N TYR A 303 -9.55 1.58 3.45
CA TYR A 303 -10.24 1.46 4.73
C TYR A 303 -9.69 2.47 5.73
N LEU A 304 -8.38 2.64 5.83
CA LEU A 304 -7.73 3.60 6.73
C LEU A 304 -7.58 5.01 6.14
N GLY A 305 -8.31 5.31 5.06
CA GLY A 305 -8.47 6.65 4.50
C GLY A 305 -7.35 7.10 3.56
N LEU A 306 -6.45 6.21 3.13
CA LEU A 306 -5.47 6.53 2.09
C LEU A 306 -6.12 6.68 0.71
N LEU A 307 -5.42 7.38 -0.17
CA LEU A 307 -5.82 7.65 -1.55
C LEU A 307 -4.79 7.06 -2.53
N PRO A 308 -5.16 6.76 -3.78
CA PRO A 308 -4.26 6.19 -4.78
C PRO A 308 -3.04 7.08 -5.07
N THR A 309 -1.87 6.46 -5.25
CA THR A 309 -0.63 7.11 -5.73
C THR A 309 -0.48 7.04 -7.25
N TRP A 310 -1.45 6.46 -7.93
CA TRP A 310 -1.41 6.25 -9.38
C TRP A 310 -2.73 6.59 -10.06
N GLU A 311 -2.65 6.90 -11.35
CA GLU A 311 -3.79 6.99 -12.26
C GLU A 311 -3.48 6.24 -13.56
N THR A 312 -4.50 5.81 -14.29
CA THR A 312 -4.35 5.00 -15.50
C THR A 312 -3.76 5.81 -16.66
N TYR A 313 -4.20 7.05 -16.83
CA TYR A 313 -3.82 7.90 -17.96
C TYR A 313 -3.56 9.33 -17.49
N ILE A 314 -2.50 9.95 -18.01
CA ILE A 314 -2.15 11.34 -17.74
C ILE A 314 -3.26 12.34 -18.08
N PHE A 315 -4.18 11.99 -18.98
CA PHE A 315 -5.36 12.80 -19.31
C PHE A 315 -6.24 13.09 -18.09
N PHE A 316 -6.30 12.18 -17.12
CA PHE A 316 -7.03 12.38 -15.86
C PHE A 316 -6.25 13.23 -14.84
N GLY A 317 -5.00 13.59 -15.15
CA GLY A 317 -4.08 14.26 -14.25
C GLY A 317 -3.29 13.28 -13.38
N TYR A 318 -2.20 13.75 -12.78
CA TYR A 318 -1.53 13.01 -11.72
C TYR A 318 -2.46 12.94 -10.50
N PRO A 319 -2.51 11.79 -9.81
CA PRO A 319 -3.32 11.63 -8.62
C PRO A 319 -2.79 12.52 -7.49
N GLU A 320 -3.71 13.00 -6.64
CA GLU A 320 -3.37 13.71 -5.42
C GLU A 320 -3.83 12.90 -4.21
N ASP A 321 -2.86 12.35 -3.47
CA ASP A 321 -3.08 11.55 -2.25
C ASP A 321 -2.84 12.34 -0.96
N TYR A 322 -2.45 13.62 -1.09
CA TYR A 322 -2.11 14.55 -0.01
C TYR A 322 -1.00 14.04 0.91
N CYS A 323 -0.15 13.14 0.39
CA CYS A 323 1.09 12.73 1.03
C CYS A 323 2.25 13.20 0.13
N THR A 324 3.04 14.16 0.59
CA THR A 324 4.17 14.70 -0.18
C THR A 324 5.35 13.75 -0.26
N ASP A 325 5.34 12.68 0.55
CA ASP A 325 6.40 11.68 0.63
C ASP A 325 6.14 10.41 -0.21
N THR A 326 5.17 10.45 -1.13
CA THR A 326 4.84 9.36 -2.06
C THR A 326 5.17 9.73 -3.51
N GLN A 327 5.49 8.72 -4.33
CA GLN A 327 5.63 8.89 -5.78
C GLN A 327 4.26 8.85 -6.45
N LYS A 328 3.90 9.94 -7.11
CA LYS A 328 2.68 10.05 -7.92
C LYS A 328 3.02 9.75 -9.38
N TYR A 329 2.27 8.87 -10.04
CA TYR A 329 2.50 8.56 -11.46
C TYR A 329 1.22 8.26 -12.22
N CYS A 330 1.32 8.33 -13.55
CA CYS A 330 0.28 7.83 -14.44
C CYS A 330 0.82 6.63 -15.23
N GLY A 331 -0.08 5.68 -15.52
CA GLY A 331 0.14 4.67 -16.54
C GLY A 331 0.07 5.27 -17.94
N TYR A 332 0.58 4.50 -18.90
CA TYR A 332 0.65 4.89 -20.31
C TYR A 332 1.39 6.23 -20.56
N ASP A 333 2.15 6.69 -19.58
CA ASP A 333 2.99 7.88 -19.67
C ASP A 333 4.19 7.60 -20.56
N THR A 334 4.32 8.29 -21.70
CA THR A 334 5.40 8.06 -22.66
C THR A 334 6.79 8.40 -22.13
N GLU A 335 6.87 9.22 -21.06
CA GLU A 335 8.13 9.51 -20.37
C GLU A 335 8.43 8.47 -19.28
N GLY A 336 7.46 7.64 -18.92
CA GLY A 336 7.57 6.57 -17.94
C GLY A 336 8.36 5.35 -18.44
N TYR A 337 8.93 4.59 -17.50
CA TYR A 337 9.65 3.37 -17.83
C TYR A 337 8.67 2.29 -18.27
N GLN A 338 8.77 1.83 -19.51
CA GLN A 338 7.77 0.94 -20.13
C GLN A 338 6.34 1.47 -19.94
N ASN A 339 6.20 2.77 -20.14
CA ASN A 339 4.99 3.55 -19.92
C ASN A 339 4.37 3.40 -18.51
N ASN A 340 5.20 3.15 -17.50
CA ASN A 340 4.78 2.92 -16.11
C ASN A 340 3.76 1.77 -15.95
N THR A 341 3.75 0.79 -16.85
CA THR A 341 2.83 -0.35 -16.81
C THR A 341 3.42 -1.63 -16.21
N THR A 342 4.67 -1.55 -15.70
CA THR A 342 5.38 -2.66 -15.02
C THR A 342 5.66 -2.34 -13.56
N GLN A 343 6.16 -3.28 -12.77
CA GLN A 343 6.50 -3.03 -11.36
C GLN A 343 7.48 -1.87 -11.14
N TYR A 344 8.34 -1.56 -12.13
CA TYR A 344 9.23 -0.41 -12.10
C TYR A 344 8.60 0.78 -12.82
N LYS A 345 8.73 1.95 -12.21
CA LYS A 345 8.19 3.23 -12.69
C LYS A 345 9.31 4.23 -12.89
N LEU A 346 9.06 5.23 -13.73
CA LEU A 346 9.89 6.41 -13.89
C LEU A 346 9.00 7.65 -13.84
N VAL A 347 9.36 8.60 -12.99
CA VAL A 347 8.74 9.93 -12.89
C VAL A 347 9.84 10.95 -12.72
N GLY A 348 10.07 11.78 -13.75
CA GLY A 348 11.24 12.67 -13.78
C GLY A 348 12.55 11.89 -13.60
N ASP A 349 13.32 12.24 -12.57
CA ASP A 349 14.56 11.54 -12.20
C ASP A 349 14.38 10.46 -11.12
N CYS A 350 13.13 10.10 -10.78
CA CYS A 350 12.82 9.01 -9.86
C CYS A 350 12.53 7.70 -10.61
N PHE A 351 13.43 6.73 -10.55
CA PHE A 351 13.25 5.37 -11.07
C PHE A 351 13.12 4.38 -9.92
N PHE A 352 11.92 3.82 -9.72
CA PHE A 352 11.57 3.13 -8.48
C PHE A 352 10.76 1.87 -8.70
N LEU A 353 10.87 0.94 -7.76
CA LEU A 353 9.93 -0.18 -7.64
C LEU A 353 8.65 0.33 -6.97
N ALA A 354 7.49 0.07 -7.56
CA ALA A 354 6.18 0.42 -7.01
C ALA A 354 5.88 -0.44 -5.76
N GLU A 355 6.36 0.01 -4.61
CA GLU A 355 6.23 -0.67 -3.32
C GLU A 355 5.10 -0.15 -2.44
N ASN A 356 4.56 1.03 -2.73
CA ASN A 356 3.57 1.68 -1.89
C ASN A 356 2.28 0.84 -1.85
N ILE A 357 1.64 0.76 -0.69
CA ILE A 357 0.36 0.05 -0.52
C ILE A 357 -0.74 0.58 -1.45
N MET A 358 -0.64 1.84 -1.88
CA MET A 358 -1.60 2.54 -2.74
C MET A 358 -1.24 2.52 -4.23
N ASP A 359 -0.18 1.79 -4.63
CA ASP A 359 0.22 1.62 -6.02
C ASP A 359 -0.74 0.76 -6.84
N ASP A 360 -0.54 0.76 -8.15
CA ASP A 360 -1.36 0.03 -9.11
C ASP A 360 -1.23 -1.51 -8.99
N PRO A 361 -2.07 -2.30 -9.68
CA PRO A 361 -2.09 -3.75 -9.55
C PRO A 361 -0.76 -4.47 -9.82
N VAL A 362 0.18 -3.91 -10.59
CA VAL A 362 1.49 -4.53 -10.85
C VAL A 362 2.55 -4.18 -9.82
N GLY A 363 2.24 -3.30 -8.86
CA GLY A 363 3.09 -3.02 -7.70
C GLY A 363 3.25 -4.24 -6.77
N VAL A 364 4.16 -4.11 -5.81
CA VAL A 364 4.44 -5.16 -4.82
C VAL A 364 3.78 -4.91 -3.45
N HIS A 365 3.24 -3.71 -3.22
CA HIS A 365 2.38 -3.31 -2.08
C HIS A 365 2.89 -3.74 -0.71
N ARG A 366 4.14 -3.36 -0.39
CA ARG A 366 4.86 -3.82 0.81
C ARG A 366 5.41 -2.70 1.68
N SER A 367 5.06 -1.45 1.39
CA SER A 367 5.50 -0.26 2.13
C SER A 367 4.34 0.73 2.34
N ILE A 368 4.38 1.45 3.45
CA ILE A 368 3.49 2.57 3.79
C ILE A 368 4.39 3.74 4.14
N SER A 369 4.16 4.91 3.55
CA SER A 369 5.00 6.09 3.81
C SER A 369 4.77 6.68 5.21
N LEU A 370 5.67 7.55 5.66
CA LEU A 370 5.52 8.25 6.93
C LEU A 370 4.21 9.04 7.00
N GLN A 371 3.91 9.89 6.02
CA GLN A 371 2.69 10.70 6.02
C GLN A 371 1.43 9.87 5.85
N GLN A 372 1.48 8.80 5.05
CA GLN A 372 0.38 7.83 4.98
C GLN A 372 0.12 7.22 6.37
N SER A 373 1.16 6.88 7.14
CA SER A 373 0.97 6.34 8.50
C SER A 373 0.32 7.35 9.47
N ILE A 374 0.67 8.64 9.37
CA ILE A 374 0.08 9.72 10.15
C ILE A 374 -1.41 9.85 9.82
N ARG A 375 -1.73 9.84 8.52
CA ARG A 375 -3.10 9.87 8.02
C ARG A 375 -3.94 8.70 8.54
N MET A 376 -3.42 7.47 8.47
CA MET A 376 -4.09 6.30 9.04
C MET A 376 -4.32 6.45 10.55
N ARG A 377 -3.34 7.00 11.28
CA ARG A 377 -3.45 7.22 12.73
C ARG A 377 -4.55 8.22 13.07
N TRP A 378 -4.64 9.32 12.33
CA TRP A 378 -5.71 10.30 12.50
C TRP A 378 -7.08 9.65 12.26
N VAL A 379 -7.23 8.87 11.18
CA VAL A 379 -8.48 8.17 10.86
C VAL A 379 -8.88 7.19 11.97
N LEU A 380 -7.96 6.38 12.50
CA LEU A 380 -8.23 5.44 13.59
C LEU A 380 -8.68 6.12 14.89
N ASN A 381 -8.18 7.34 15.15
CA ASN A 381 -8.51 8.09 16.35
C ASN A 381 -9.86 8.79 16.24
N ASN A 382 -10.21 9.30 15.05
CA ASN A 382 -11.30 10.25 14.85
C ASN A 382 -12.53 9.66 14.13
N CYS A 383 -12.40 8.54 13.41
CA CYS A 383 -13.52 7.94 12.69
C CYS A 383 -14.20 6.81 13.50
N PRO A 384 -15.51 6.92 13.83
CA PRO A 384 -16.23 5.89 14.59
C PRO A 384 -16.25 4.54 13.87
N GLU A 385 -16.31 4.53 12.55
CA GLU A 385 -16.32 3.32 11.72
C GLU A 385 -15.01 2.51 11.79
N ARG A 386 -13.99 3.02 12.46
CA ARG A 386 -12.65 2.43 12.63
C ARG A 386 -12.33 2.09 14.08
N SER A 387 -13.36 2.02 14.92
CA SER A 387 -13.21 1.92 16.38
C SER A 387 -12.97 0.51 16.92
N ALA A 388 -12.93 -0.53 16.08
CA ALA A 388 -12.71 -1.92 16.48
C ALA A 388 -11.55 -2.12 17.46
N TRP A 389 -10.45 -1.37 17.31
CA TRP A 389 -9.26 -1.46 18.16
C TRP A 389 -9.46 -0.94 19.59
N LYS A 390 -10.54 -0.20 19.85
CA LYS A 390 -10.88 0.36 21.17
C LYS A 390 -11.56 -0.67 22.07
N SER A 391 -11.80 -1.89 21.59
CA SER A 391 -12.44 -2.98 22.30
C SER A 391 -11.58 -4.24 22.27
N ASP A 392 -11.50 -4.93 23.41
CA ASP A 392 -10.85 -6.24 23.51
C ASP A 392 -11.85 -7.41 23.43
N PHE A 393 -13.15 -7.12 23.27
CA PHE A 393 -14.23 -8.12 23.23
C PHE A 393 -13.93 -9.27 22.24
N ALA A 394 -13.44 -8.94 21.05
CA ALA A 394 -13.12 -9.95 20.04
C ALA A 394 -12.05 -10.94 20.49
N PHE A 395 -11.21 -10.59 21.47
CA PHE A 395 -10.16 -11.44 22.03
C PHE A 395 -10.54 -12.13 23.34
N THR A 396 -11.54 -11.62 24.06
CA THR A 396 -11.90 -12.07 25.41
C THR A 396 -13.30 -12.68 25.52
N GLY A 397 -14.20 -12.32 24.59
CA GLY A 397 -15.63 -12.63 24.62
C GLY A 397 -16.41 -11.86 25.70
N LYS A 398 -15.80 -10.83 26.32
CA LYS A 398 -16.37 -10.08 27.45
C LYS A 398 -16.24 -8.58 27.28
#